data_AF-A0A0G2JN95-F1
#
_entry.id   AF-A0A0G2JN95-F1
#
_cell.length_a   1.000
_cell.length_b   1.000
_cell.length_c   1.000
_cell.angle_alpha   90.00
_cell.angle_beta   90.00
_cell.angle_gamma   90.00
#
_symmetry.space_group_name_H-M   'P 1'
#
loop_
_entity.id
_entity.type
_entity.pdbx_description
1 polymer ?
#
loop_
_entity_poly.entity_id
_entity_poly.type
_entity_poly.pdbx_seq_one_letter_code
_entity_poly.pdbx_strand_id
1 'polypeptide(L)' 'CPGSIVQGVCGCCYTCASQRNESCGGTFGIYGTCDRGLRCVIRPPLNGDSLTEYEAGVCE' A
#
# COMPACT_ATOMS: atom_id res chain seq x y z
N CYS A 1 -5.99 9.40 12.87
CA CYS A 1 -4.99 9.03 11.86
C CYS A 1 -3.95 10.13 11.81
N PRO A 2 -2.64 9.83 11.73
CA PRO A 2 -1.61 10.84 11.52
C PRO A 2 -1.76 11.55 10.17
N GLY A 3 -2.34 10.83 9.20
CA GLY A 3 -2.66 11.32 7.87
C GLY A 3 -4.15 11.41 7.55
N SER A 4 -4.47 11.33 6.26
CA SER A 4 -5.87 11.28 5.81
C SER A 4 -6.56 9.94 6.11
N ILE A 5 -7.89 9.96 5.97
CA ILE A 5 -8.74 8.78 6.09
C ILE A 5 -9.06 8.32 4.67
N VAL A 6 -8.79 7.05 4.40
CA VAL A 6 -9.02 6.39 3.11
C VAL A 6 -10.07 5.30 3.28
N GLN A 7 -10.71 4.94 2.17
CA GLN A 7 -11.62 3.81 2.15
C GLN A 7 -10.77 2.53 2.18
N GLY A 8 -11.13 1.59 3.06
CA GLY A 8 -10.49 0.28 3.11
C GLY A 8 -10.73 -0.49 1.82
N VAL A 9 -9.96 -1.56 1.62
CA VAL A 9 -9.98 -2.42 0.42
C VAL A 9 -11.39 -2.80 -0.06
N CYS A 10 -12.31 -3.11 0.86
CA CYS A 10 -13.67 -3.52 0.51
C CYS A 10 -14.62 -2.35 0.18
N GLY A 11 -14.18 -1.10 0.24
CA GLY A 11 -15.04 0.07 -0.03
C GLY A 11 -16.09 0.35 1.05
N CYS A 12 -16.05 -0.31 2.20
CA CYS A 12 -17.10 -0.19 3.24
C CYS A 12 -16.63 0.56 4.48
N CYS A 13 -15.44 0.21 4.99
CA CYS A 13 -14.88 0.83 6.18
C CYS A 13 -13.94 1.99 5.79
N TYR A 14 -13.80 2.95 6.70
CA TYR A 14 -12.77 3.97 6.63
C TYR A 14 -11.58 3.57 7.50
N THR A 15 -10.37 3.70 6.98
CA THR A 15 -9.12 3.37 7.67
C THR A 15 -8.13 4.53 7.60
N CYS A 16 -7.12 4.52 8.46
CA CYS A 16 -6.01 5.46 8.35
C CYS A 16 -5.19 5.15 7.10
N ALA A 17 -4.76 6.19 6.40
CA ALA A 17 -3.85 6.04 5.27
C ALA A 17 -2.43 5.71 5.76
N SER A 18 -1.75 4.81 5.05
CA SER A 18 -0.36 4.44 5.30
C SER A 18 0.56 5.64 5.09
N GLN A 19 1.43 5.88 6.05
CA GLN A 19 2.39 6.97 6.07
C GLN A 19 3.69 6.60 5.35
N ARG A 20 4.60 7.55 5.22
CA ARG A 20 5.90 7.33 4.58
C ARG A 20 6.65 6.17 5.25
N ASN A 21 7.23 5.29 4.44
CA ASN A 21 7.92 4.06 4.84
C ASN A 21 7.01 2.97 5.45
N GLU A 22 5.69 3.11 5.38
CA GLU A 22 4.75 2.05 5.76
C GLU A 22 4.38 1.17 4.57
N SER A 23 3.86 -0.02 4.86
CA SER A 23 3.44 -0.99 3.85
C SER A 23 2.22 -0.50 3.07
N CYS A 24 2.13 -0.92 1.81
CA CYS A 24 0.99 -0.64 0.93
C CYS A 24 0.85 -1.71 -0.16
N GLY A 25 -0.31 -1.75 -0.83
CA GLY A 25 -0.52 -2.64 -1.98
C GLY A 25 -0.76 -4.10 -1.59
N GLY A 26 -0.12 -5.02 -2.30
CA GLY A 26 -0.42 -6.46 -2.29
C GLY A 26 -1.79 -6.79 -2.87
N THR A 27 -2.20 -8.05 -2.77
CA THR A 27 -3.45 -8.53 -3.37
C THR A 27 -4.63 -7.71 -2.89
N PHE A 28 -5.37 -7.10 -3.82
CA PHE A 28 -6.49 -6.20 -3.52
C PHE A 28 -6.14 -4.96 -2.65
N GLY A 29 -4.88 -4.66 -2.37
CA GLY A 29 -4.52 -3.57 -1.46
C GLY A 29 -4.59 -3.95 0.02
N ILE A 30 -4.44 -5.23 0.38
CA ILE A 30 -4.50 -5.70 1.78
C ILE A 30 -3.47 -5.03 2.70
N TYR A 31 -2.34 -4.57 2.18
CA TYR A 31 -1.31 -3.90 2.97
C TYR A 31 -1.61 -2.42 3.21
N GLY A 32 -2.73 -1.92 2.71
CA GLY A 32 -3.20 -0.57 2.93
C GLY A 32 -2.97 0.37 1.75
N THR A 33 -3.49 1.58 1.93
CA THR A 33 -3.47 2.64 0.91
C THR A 33 -2.67 3.81 1.44
N CYS A 34 -1.69 4.26 0.65
CA CYS A 34 -0.83 5.39 1.02
C CYS A 34 -1.62 6.69 1.16
N ASP A 35 -1.10 7.57 2.03
CA ASP A 35 -1.64 8.91 2.23
C ASP A 35 -1.46 9.82 1.00
N ARG A 36 -2.19 10.94 1.00
CA ARG A 36 -2.14 11.92 -0.09
C ARG A 36 -0.72 12.41 -0.31
N GLY A 37 -0.26 12.30 -1.54
CA GLY A 37 1.08 12.73 -1.95
C GLY A 37 2.15 11.63 -1.84
N LEU A 38 1.81 10.45 -1.31
CA LEU A 38 2.67 9.28 -1.31
C LEU A 38 2.24 8.31 -2.41
N ARG A 39 3.20 7.56 -2.95
CA ARG A 39 2.98 6.51 -3.95
C ARG A 39 3.39 5.16 -3.40
N CYS A 40 2.62 4.12 -3.73
CA CYS A 40 2.98 2.76 -3.36
C CYS A 40 4.04 2.22 -4.32
N VAL A 41 5.27 2.00 -3.83
CA VAL A 41 6.39 1.50 -4.62
C VAL A 41 6.61 0.02 -4.30
N ILE A 42 6.31 -0.84 -5.27
CA ILE A 42 6.59 -2.28 -5.19
C ILE A 42 7.94 -2.55 -5.86
N ARG A 43 8.87 -3.14 -5.11
CA ARG A 43 10.22 -3.47 -5.61
C ARG A 43 10.27 -4.97 -5.90
N PRO A 44 10.74 -5.39 -7.09
CA PRO A 44 10.84 -6.80 -7.42
C PRO A 44 11.81 -7.51 -6.46
N PRO A 45 11.53 -8.78 -6.12
CA PRO A 45 12.44 -9.58 -5.31
C PRO A 45 13.81 -9.68 -5.98
N LEU A 46 14.88 -9.66 -5.16
CA LEU A 46 16.28 -9.66 -5.60
C LEU A 46 16.66 -10.87 -6.48
N ASN A 47 15.83 -11.90 -6.50
CA ASN A 47 16.04 -13.14 -7.25
C ASN A 47 15.66 -13.02 -8.74
N GLY A 48 15.15 -11.87 -9.19
CA GLY A 48 14.77 -11.65 -10.59
C GLY A 48 13.40 -12.22 -10.96
N ASP A 49 12.59 -12.62 -9.98
CA ASP A 49 11.21 -13.03 -10.22
C ASP A 49 10.35 -11.82 -10.66
N SER A 50 9.37 -12.09 -11.52
CA SER A 50 8.42 -11.08 -11.98
C SER A 50 7.46 -10.68 -10.86
N LEU A 51 7.00 -9.42 -10.88
CA LEU A 51 5.95 -8.96 -9.97
C LEU A 51 4.65 -9.70 -10.26
N THR A 52 4.06 -10.25 -9.21
CA THR A 52 2.82 -11.03 -9.27
C THR A 52 1.62 -10.28 -8.70
N GLU A 53 1.79 -9.00 -8.34
CA GLU A 53 0.79 -8.13 -7.67
C GLU A 53 0.47 -8.55 -6.22
N TYR A 54 1.06 -9.65 -5.73
CA TYR A 54 0.95 -10.11 -4.35
C TYR A 54 1.95 -9.39 -3.42
N GLU A 55 2.97 -8.75 -3.98
CA GLU A 55 4.05 -8.16 -3.20
C GLU A 55 3.60 -6.91 -2.43
N ALA A 56 4.04 -6.80 -1.18
CA ALA A 56 3.92 -5.58 -0.41
C ALA A 56 4.88 -4.51 -0.96
N GLY A 57 4.35 -3.31 -1.20
CA GLY A 57 5.13 -2.13 -1.48
C GLY A 57 5.36 -1.28 -0.24
N VAL A 58 6.02 -0.15 -0.44
CA VAL A 58 6.27 0.87 0.58
C VAL A 58 5.78 2.24 0.08
N CYS A 59 5.16 3.03 0.96
CA CYS A 59 4.76 4.39 0.64
C CYS A 59 5.95 5.34 0.63
N GLU A 60 6.23 5.95 -0.52
CA GLU A 60 7.32 6.91 -0.74
C GLU A 60 6.86 8.20 -1.42
#